data_AF-A0A1H8VI52-F1
#
_entry.id   AF-A0A1H8VI52-F1
#
_cell.length_a   1.000
_cell.length_b   1.000
_cell.length_c   1.000
_cell.angle_alpha   90.00
_cell.angle_beta   90.00
_cell.angle_gamma   90.00
#
_symmetry.space_group_name_H-M   'P 1'
#
loop_
_entity.id
_entity.type
_entity.pdbx_description
1 polymer ?
#
loop_
_entity_poly.entity_id
_entity_poly.type
_entity_poly.pdbx_seq_one_letter_code
_entity_poly.pdbx_strand_id
1 'polypeptide(L)'
;MTARHVTAARLHGTSLRAPREVRPGMSDWHVAIGSLVHQCAAAIAEHRGEQPGAIAQRATEWVNAAARDTRVFGNLAKARAQITSLACAYLHRYAPDMDADYLGAEIPFDGGRVDLVWSIPGLGIVIDELKTTAWVRLNVDASMLAQPQRYREFGVQKWDSGFAGVRFLPLRNPGEARFISADGEVHRLTDSPAATLRKDAA
;
A
#
# COMPACT_ATOMS: atom_id res chain seq x y z
N MET A 1 -39.42 -75.00 7.56
CA MET A 1 -38.89 -74.35 8.78
C MET A 1 -37.37 -74.31 8.67
N THR A 2 -36.81 -73.19 8.22
CA THR A 2 -35.37 -72.89 8.30
C THR A 2 -35.19 -71.39 8.13
N ALA A 3 -35.03 -70.69 9.25
CA ALA A 3 -34.60 -69.30 9.28
C ALA A 3 -33.10 -69.24 8.92
N ARG A 4 -32.70 -68.34 8.01
CA ARG A 4 -31.30 -68.00 7.77
C ARG A 4 -31.05 -66.54 8.13
N HIS A 5 -29.98 -66.36 8.90
CA HIS A 5 -29.52 -65.15 9.54
C HIS A 5 -29.19 -64.02 8.56
N VAL A 6 -29.49 -62.80 8.99
CA VAL A 6 -28.96 -61.55 8.42
C VAL A 6 -27.66 -61.23 9.15
N THR A 7 -26.55 -61.15 8.41
CA THR A 7 -25.26 -60.70 8.94
C THR A 7 -25.11 -59.21 8.69
N ALA A 8 -24.98 -58.43 9.77
CA ALA A 8 -24.69 -57.00 9.74
C ALA A 8 -23.23 -56.76 9.31
N ALA A 9 -23.04 -56.06 8.19
CA ALA A 9 -21.72 -55.57 7.78
C ALA A 9 -21.38 -54.31 8.58
N ARG A 10 -20.23 -54.35 9.26
CA ARG A 10 -19.59 -53.20 9.93
C ARG A 10 -19.23 -52.14 8.90
N LEU A 11 -19.79 -50.94 9.04
CA LEU A 11 -19.28 -49.74 8.39
C LEU A 11 -17.99 -49.31 9.10
N HIS A 12 -16.87 -49.43 8.40
CA HIS A 12 -15.59 -48.87 8.80
C HIS A 12 -15.69 -47.34 8.84
N GLY A 13 -15.24 -46.77 9.96
CA GLY A 13 -15.24 -45.33 10.21
C GLY A 13 -14.45 -44.57 9.15
N THR A 14 -15.15 -43.72 8.41
CA THR A 14 -14.56 -42.59 7.68
C THR A 14 -14.04 -41.59 8.71
N SER A 15 -12.73 -41.61 8.92
CA SER A 15 -12.00 -40.55 9.59
C SER A 15 -12.25 -39.23 8.86
N LEU A 16 -12.99 -38.33 9.51
CA LEU A 16 -13.13 -36.94 9.10
C LEU A 16 -11.74 -36.30 9.19
N ARG A 17 -11.02 -36.23 8.07
CA ARG A 17 -9.83 -35.39 7.95
C ARG A 17 -10.27 -33.95 8.22
N ALA A 18 -9.69 -33.34 9.25
CA ALA A 18 -9.83 -31.92 9.49
C ALA A 18 -9.47 -31.13 8.21
N PRO A 19 -10.18 -30.04 7.90
CA PRO A 19 -9.88 -29.22 6.74
C PRO A 19 -8.43 -28.77 6.81
N ARG A 20 -7.66 -29.13 5.78
CA ARG A 20 -6.27 -28.71 5.60
C ARG A 20 -6.27 -27.18 5.51
N GLU A 21 -5.65 -26.49 6.46
CA GLU A 21 -5.44 -25.04 6.38
C GLU A 21 -4.73 -24.72 5.07
N VAL A 22 -5.46 -24.09 4.15
CA VAL A 22 -4.89 -23.52 2.93
C VAL A 22 -4.12 -22.28 3.36
N ARG A 23 -2.79 -22.38 3.36
CA ARG A 23 -1.94 -21.20 3.51
C ARG A 23 -2.21 -20.27 2.31
N PRO A 24 -2.38 -18.96 2.52
CA PRO A 24 -2.55 -18.02 1.42
C PRO A 24 -1.40 -18.15 0.43
N GLY A 25 -1.70 -17.93 -0.85
CA GLY A 25 -0.66 -17.77 -1.84
C GLY A 25 0.27 -16.63 -1.44
N MET A 26 1.55 -16.72 -1.81
CA MET A 26 2.51 -15.63 -1.59
C MET A 26 2.04 -14.31 -2.23
N SER A 27 1.19 -14.37 -3.26
CA SER A 27 0.50 -13.22 -3.86
C SER A 27 -0.41 -12.51 -2.87
N ASP A 28 -1.29 -13.26 -2.19
CA ASP A 28 -2.36 -12.73 -1.35
C ASP A 28 -1.77 -12.07 -0.10
N TRP A 29 -0.68 -12.63 0.41
CA TRP A 29 0.09 -12.05 1.50
C TRP A 29 0.67 -10.67 1.13
N HIS A 30 1.29 -10.55 -0.06
CA HIS A 30 1.84 -9.27 -0.50
C HIS A 30 0.75 -8.22 -0.73
N VAL A 31 -0.40 -8.62 -1.29
CA VAL A 31 -1.55 -7.73 -1.49
C VAL A 31 -2.09 -7.25 -0.14
N ALA A 32 -2.25 -8.15 0.84
CA ALA A 32 -2.73 -7.79 2.17
C ALA A 32 -1.76 -6.86 2.91
N ILE A 33 -0.44 -7.13 2.85
CA ILE A 33 0.58 -6.24 3.41
C ILE A 33 0.55 -4.87 2.72
N GLY A 34 0.47 -4.84 1.39
CA GLY A 34 0.37 -3.60 0.60
C GLY A 34 -0.78 -2.72 1.06
N SER A 35 -1.99 -3.28 1.07
CA SER A 35 -3.18 -2.53 1.48
C SER A 35 -3.09 -2.01 2.92
N LEU A 36 -2.56 -2.81 3.86
CA LEU A 36 -2.38 -2.35 5.24
C LEU A 36 -1.30 -1.26 5.37
N VAL A 37 -0.28 -1.25 4.50
CA VAL A 37 0.70 -0.16 4.47
C VAL A 37 0.03 1.13 4.00
N HIS A 38 -0.82 1.08 2.98
CA HIS A 38 -1.49 2.28 2.44
C HIS A 38 -2.43 2.88 3.50
N GLN A 39 -3.24 2.03 4.14
CA GLN A 39 -4.15 2.44 5.21
C GLN A 39 -3.40 2.94 6.46
N CYS A 40 -2.26 2.33 6.82
CA CYS A 40 -1.45 2.81 7.92
C CYS A 40 -0.81 4.17 7.59
N ALA A 41 -0.27 4.34 6.38
CA ALA A 41 0.26 5.62 5.91
C ALA A 41 -0.81 6.72 5.91
N ALA A 42 -2.03 6.39 5.47
CA ALA A 42 -3.20 7.25 5.51
C ALA A 42 -3.58 7.67 6.94
N ALA A 43 -3.72 6.71 7.85
CA ALA A 43 -4.06 6.98 9.24
C ALA A 43 -3.03 7.88 9.91
N ILE A 44 -1.74 7.72 9.59
CA ILE A 44 -0.69 8.55 10.18
C ILE A 44 -0.58 9.91 9.49
N ALA A 45 -0.89 10.00 8.19
CA ALA A 45 -0.92 11.26 7.45
C ALA A 45 -1.86 12.28 8.10
N GLU A 46 -2.98 11.84 8.67
CA GLU A 46 -3.92 12.67 9.45
C GLU A 46 -3.29 13.25 10.72
N HIS A 47 -2.25 12.61 11.26
CA HIS A 47 -1.55 12.98 12.50
C HIS A 47 -0.15 13.57 12.27
N ARG A 48 0.19 13.99 11.05
CA ARG A 48 1.57 14.37 10.65
C ARG A 48 2.23 15.51 11.45
N GLY A 49 1.46 16.27 12.23
CA GLY A 49 1.96 17.33 13.14
C GLY A 49 2.29 16.89 14.55
N GLU A 50 2.07 15.62 14.88
CA GLU A 50 2.40 15.07 16.19
C GLU A 50 3.91 14.74 16.30
N GLN A 51 4.38 14.55 17.52
CA GLN A 51 5.76 14.14 17.77
C GLN A 51 6.05 12.76 17.12
N PRO A 52 7.26 12.52 16.59
CA PRO A 52 7.60 11.25 15.93
C PRO A 52 7.30 9.99 16.75
N GLY A 53 7.47 10.07 18.08
CA GLY A 53 7.13 8.97 18.99
C GLY A 53 5.64 8.67 19.06
N ALA A 54 4.78 9.70 19.02
CA ALA A 54 3.32 9.54 19.01
C ALA A 54 2.85 8.92 17.67
N ILE A 55 3.43 9.37 16.56
CA ILE A 55 3.21 8.79 15.23
C ILE A 55 3.56 7.29 15.22
N ALA A 56 4.75 6.92 15.71
CA ALA A 56 5.18 5.53 15.76
C ALA A 56 4.30 4.66 16.67
N GLN A 57 3.83 5.21 17.79
CA GLN A 57 2.89 4.55 18.68
C GLN A 57 1.55 4.29 17.99
N ARG A 58 0.94 5.30 17.36
CA ARG A 58 -0.32 5.17 16.60
C ARG A 58 -0.20 4.16 15.47
N ALA A 59 0.91 4.19 14.72
CA ALA A 59 1.21 3.20 13.69
C ALA A 59 1.16 1.78 14.25
N THR A 60 1.80 1.58 15.41
CA THR A 60 1.86 0.28 16.08
C THR A 60 0.49 -0.17 16.57
N GLU A 61 -0.28 0.71 17.21
CA GLU A 61 -1.63 0.44 17.69
C GLU A 61 -2.57 0.08 16.54
N TRP A 62 -2.54 0.86 15.47
CA TRP A 62 -3.34 0.62 14.27
C TRP A 62 -2.99 -0.72 13.62
N VAL A 63 -1.69 -0.99 13.42
CA VAL A 63 -1.23 -2.24 12.80
C VAL A 63 -1.56 -3.47 13.65
N ASN A 64 -1.44 -3.37 14.98
CA ASN A 64 -1.89 -4.43 15.89
C ASN A 64 -3.40 -4.67 15.79
N ALA A 65 -4.18 -3.62 15.55
CA ALA A 65 -5.62 -3.72 15.36
C ALA A 65 -6.00 -4.30 13.98
N ALA A 66 -5.30 -3.94 12.92
CA ALA A 66 -5.65 -4.35 11.56
C ALA A 66 -5.10 -5.75 11.18
N ALA A 67 -3.85 -6.04 11.54
CA ALA A 67 -3.21 -7.32 11.23
C ALA A 67 -3.45 -8.35 12.36
N ARG A 68 -4.64 -8.97 12.37
CA ARG A 68 -5.05 -9.97 13.39
C ARG A 68 -5.19 -11.39 12.86
N ASP A 69 -5.43 -11.57 11.56
CA ASP A 69 -5.74 -12.89 11.00
C ASP A 69 -4.46 -13.67 10.65
N THR A 70 -4.10 -14.65 11.48
CA THR A 70 -2.97 -15.55 11.23
C THR A 70 -3.12 -16.36 9.95
N ARG A 71 -4.35 -16.61 9.49
CA ARG A 71 -4.59 -17.31 8.23
C ARG A 71 -4.11 -16.48 7.07
N VAL A 72 -4.27 -15.16 7.11
CA VAL A 72 -3.83 -14.23 6.05
C VAL A 72 -2.33 -13.93 6.15
N PHE A 73 -1.85 -13.66 7.36
CA PHE A 73 -0.50 -13.10 7.56
C PHE A 73 0.56 -14.12 7.96
N GLY A 74 0.15 -15.33 8.37
CA GLY A 74 1.03 -16.33 8.97
C GLY A 74 1.66 -15.81 10.26
N ASN A 75 2.94 -15.42 10.18
CA ASN A 75 3.64 -14.83 11.31
C ASN A 75 3.22 -13.35 11.50
N LEU A 76 2.28 -13.12 12.41
CA LEU A 76 1.75 -11.79 12.71
C LEU A 76 2.83 -10.79 13.15
N ALA A 77 3.78 -11.21 13.99
CA ALA A 77 4.84 -10.32 14.46
C ALA A 77 5.68 -9.80 13.28
N LYS A 78 6.06 -10.70 12.37
CA LYS A 78 6.78 -10.33 11.14
C LYS A 78 5.94 -9.43 10.24
N ALA A 79 4.67 -9.76 10.02
CA ALA A 79 3.78 -8.96 9.17
C ALA A 79 3.61 -7.54 9.72
N ARG A 80 3.35 -7.40 11.02
CA ARG A 80 3.19 -6.12 11.71
C ARG A 80 4.46 -5.28 11.64
N ALA A 81 5.60 -5.87 11.97
CA ALA A 81 6.89 -5.18 11.85
C ALA A 81 7.15 -4.69 10.42
N GLN A 82 6.81 -5.49 9.41
CA GLN A 82 6.95 -5.09 8.01
C GLN A 82 6.00 -3.94 7.63
N ILE A 83 4.72 -4.00 8.03
CA ILE A 83 3.75 -2.92 7.74
C ILE A 83 4.20 -1.62 8.39
N THR A 84 4.51 -1.64 9.70
CA THR A 84 4.96 -0.47 10.44
C THR A 84 6.25 0.10 9.85
N SER A 85 7.24 -0.75 9.54
CA SER A 85 8.51 -0.29 8.94
C SER A 85 8.30 0.40 7.58
N LEU A 86 7.42 -0.14 6.73
CA LEU A 86 7.13 0.45 5.41
C LEU A 86 6.34 1.76 5.54
N ALA A 87 5.33 1.82 6.41
CA ALA A 87 4.58 3.05 6.67
C ALA A 87 5.50 4.16 7.20
N CYS A 88 6.36 3.85 8.19
CA CYS A 88 7.36 4.79 8.68
C CYS A 88 8.35 5.22 7.58
N ALA A 89 8.78 4.31 6.71
CA ALA A 89 9.66 4.65 5.60
C ALA A 89 9.02 5.64 4.61
N TYR A 90 7.72 5.50 4.34
CA TYR A 90 6.96 6.50 3.57
C TYR A 90 6.96 7.85 4.28
N LEU A 91 6.58 7.89 5.56
CA LEU A 91 6.46 9.13 6.32
C LEU A 91 7.77 9.91 6.41
N HIS A 92 8.86 9.22 6.71
CA HIS A 92 10.16 9.87 6.86
C HIS A 92 10.78 10.35 5.56
N ARG A 93 10.40 9.76 4.41
CA ARG A 93 11.06 10.04 3.13
C ARG A 93 10.21 10.83 2.15
N TYR A 94 8.91 10.57 2.12
CA TYR A 94 8.04 11.00 1.03
C TYR A 94 6.79 11.75 1.47
N ALA A 95 6.33 11.59 2.72
CA ALA A 95 5.20 12.38 3.18
C ALA A 95 5.53 13.88 3.00
N PRO A 96 4.60 14.67 2.43
CA PRO A 96 4.82 16.11 2.26
C PRO A 96 5.02 16.84 3.60
N ASP A 97 5.58 18.04 3.53
CA ASP A 97 5.81 18.92 4.69
C ASP A 97 4.48 19.31 5.37
N MET A 98 4.58 19.93 6.55
CA MET A 98 3.46 20.26 7.44
C MET A 98 2.38 21.18 6.84
N ASP A 99 2.72 21.93 5.80
CA ASP A 99 1.85 22.86 5.10
C ASP A 99 1.02 22.21 3.98
N ALA A 100 1.34 20.98 3.59
CA ALA A 100 0.51 20.22 2.68
C ALA A 100 -0.77 19.75 3.35
N ASP A 101 -1.88 19.73 2.63
CA ASP A 101 -3.15 19.17 3.07
C ASP A 101 -3.31 17.73 2.59
N TYR A 102 -3.69 16.85 3.49
CA TYR A 102 -4.06 15.47 3.16
C TYR A 102 -5.51 15.45 2.69
N LEU A 103 -5.74 15.01 1.45
CA LEU A 103 -7.07 15.01 0.82
C LEU A 103 -7.78 13.66 0.93
N GLY A 104 -7.04 12.60 1.26
CA GLY A 104 -7.59 11.26 1.50
C GLY A 104 -6.69 10.16 0.98
N ALA A 105 -7.11 8.93 1.24
CA ALA A 105 -6.47 7.72 0.76
C ALA A 105 -7.50 6.77 0.19
N GLU A 106 -7.00 5.83 -0.60
CA GLU A 106 -7.81 4.78 -1.18
C GLU A 106 -9.02 5.39 -1.94
N ILE A 107 -8.78 6.46 -2.71
CA ILE A 107 -9.84 7.17 -3.44
C ILE A 107 -10.23 6.37 -4.69
N PRO A 108 -11.49 5.92 -4.82
CA PRO A 108 -11.92 5.08 -5.94
C PRO A 108 -12.05 5.85 -7.25
N PHE A 109 -11.77 5.18 -8.37
CA PHE A 109 -12.02 5.68 -9.72
C PHE A 109 -12.30 4.53 -10.70
N ASP A 110 -12.74 4.85 -11.91
CA ASP A 110 -12.93 3.84 -12.96
C ASP A 110 -11.57 3.26 -13.39
N GLY A 111 -11.27 2.05 -12.96
CA GLY A 111 -9.97 1.39 -13.18
C GLY A 111 -9.14 1.13 -11.93
N GLY A 112 -9.61 1.53 -10.74
CA GLY A 112 -9.01 1.13 -9.48
C GLY A 112 -9.19 2.14 -8.35
N ARG A 113 -8.10 2.35 -7.61
CA ARG A 113 -8.09 3.17 -6.41
C ARG A 113 -6.70 3.75 -6.21
N VAL A 114 -6.61 5.05 -5.97
CA VAL A 114 -5.32 5.72 -5.72
C VAL A 114 -4.95 5.65 -4.25
N ASP A 115 -3.66 5.45 -3.94
CA ASP A 115 -3.26 5.13 -2.55
C ASP A 115 -3.41 6.32 -1.62
N LEU A 116 -2.75 7.45 -1.90
CA LEU A 116 -2.90 8.69 -1.12
C LEU A 116 -2.96 9.92 -2.03
N VAL A 117 -3.63 10.97 -1.56
CA VAL A 117 -3.76 12.24 -2.27
C VAL A 117 -3.46 13.42 -1.34
N TRP A 118 -2.66 14.34 -1.85
CA TRP A 118 -2.22 15.54 -1.13
C TRP A 118 -2.44 16.79 -1.97
N SER A 119 -2.73 17.91 -1.32
CA SER A 119 -2.57 19.25 -1.89
C SER A 119 -1.30 19.86 -1.28
N ILE A 120 -0.32 20.17 -2.12
CA ILE A 120 0.97 20.72 -1.68
C ILE A 120 1.05 22.19 -2.11
N PRO A 121 1.21 23.14 -1.17
CA PRO A 121 1.39 24.56 -1.50
C PRO A 121 2.51 24.78 -2.52
N GLY A 122 2.20 25.56 -3.56
CA GLY A 122 3.15 25.87 -4.64
C GLY A 122 3.36 24.76 -5.69
N LEU A 123 2.89 23.54 -5.45
CA LEU A 123 2.96 22.44 -6.41
C LEU A 123 1.58 22.09 -7.00
N GLY A 124 0.56 21.99 -6.15
CA GLY A 124 -0.77 21.51 -6.52
C GLY A 124 -1.06 20.11 -5.96
N ILE A 125 -2.00 19.40 -6.59
CA ILE A 125 -2.49 18.12 -6.11
C ILE A 125 -1.62 16.98 -6.63
N VAL A 126 -1.11 16.16 -5.72
CA VAL A 126 -0.31 14.97 -6.06
C VAL A 126 -0.99 13.70 -5.58
N ILE A 127 -0.88 12.64 -6.39
CA ILE A 127 -1.21 11.28 -5.99
C ILE A 127 0.08 10.55 -5.62
N ASP A 128 0.07 9.83 -4.51
CA ASP A 128 1.11 8.87 -4.17
C ASP A 128 0.69 7.46 -4.55
N GLU A 129 1.59 6.74 -5.21
CA GLU A 129 1.48 5.32 -5.50
C GLU A 129 2.61 4.58 -4.77
N LEU A 130 2.26 3.85 -3.71
CA LEU A 130 3.20 3.19 -2.82
C LEU A 130 3.48 1.77 -3.30
N LYS A 131 4.76 1.43 -3.46
CA LYS A 131 5.17 0.05 -3.76
C LYS A 131 5.93 -0.57 -2.59
N THR A 132 5.37 -1.65 -2.05
CA THR A 132 5.91 -2.37 -0.88
C THR A 132 6.89 -3.49 -1.23
N THR A 133 6.98 -3.87 -2.51
CA THR A 133 7.85 -4.93 -3.00
C THR A 133 9.27 -4.44 -3.28
N ALA A 134 10.27 -5.31 -3.08
CA ALA A 134 11.68 -4.97 -3.28
C ALA A 134 12.14 -5.07 -4.75
N TRP A 135 11.32 -5.67 -5.62
CA TRP A 135 11.68 -5.98 -7.00
C TRP A 135 11.40 -4.85 -7.99
N VAL A 136 10.96 -3.69 -7.51
CA VAL A 136 10.72 -2.53 -8.38
C VAL A 136 12.04 -2.06 -8.96
N ARG A 137 12.16 -2.16 -10.29
CA ARG A 137 13.32 -1.76 -11.08
C ARG A 137 12.81 -1.19 -12.40
N LEU A 138 12.59 0.12 -12.45
CA LEU A 138 11.97 0.76 -13.62
C LEU A 138 12.85 0.69 -14.87
N ASN A 139 14.17 0.65 -14.69
CA ASN A 139 15.11 0.47 -15.80
C ASN A 139 15.05 -0.95 -16.42
N VAL A 140 14.35 -1.89 -15.77
CA VAL A 140 14.20 -3.28 -16.22
C VAL A 140 12.77 -3.54 -16.70
N ASP A 141 11.78 -2.95 -16.03
CA ASP A 141 10.37 -3.15 -16.35
C ASP A 141 9.60 -1.82 -16.32
N ALA A 142 9.50 -1.19 -17.49
CA ALA A 142 8.73 0.03 -17.67
C ALA A 142 7.22 -0.18 -17.53
N SER A 143 6.72 -1.43 -17.60
CA SER A 143 5.29 -1.71 -17.43
C SER A 143 4.80 -1.38 -16.02
N MET A 144 5.72 -1.29 -15.05
CA MET A 144 5.42 -0.83 -13.69
C MET A 144 4.92 0.63 -13.64
N LEU A 145 5.13 1.42 -14.70
CA LEU A 145 4.58 2.77 -14.83
C LEU A 145 3.15 2.80 -15.38
N ALA A 146 2.62 1.70 -15.91
CA ALA A 146 1.27 1.67 -16.50
C ALA A 146 0.17 2.03 -15.48
N GLN A 147 0.33 1.59 -14.23
CA GLN A 147 -0.61 1.94 -13.16
C GLN A 147 -0.52 3.43 -12.77
N PRO A 148 0.66 3.99 -12.45
CA PRO A 148 0.83 5.43 -12.27
C PRO A 148 0.31 6.28 -13.45
N GLN A 149 0.45 5.82 -14.69
CA GLN A 149 -0.07 6.55 -15.85
C GLN A 149 -1.61 6.62 -15.86
N ARG A 150 -2.31 5.55 -15.47
CA ARG A 150 -3.77 5.59 -15.30
C ARG A 150 -4.18 6.56 -14.19
N TYR A 151 -3.35 6.69 -13.15
CA TYR A 151 -3.62 7.62 -12.05
C TYR A 151 -3.39 9.07 -12.48
N ARG A 152 -2.43 9.30 -13.38
CA ARG A 152 -2.23 10.61 -14.03
C ARG A 152 -3.49 11.02 -14.79
N GLU A 153 -4.01 10.12 -15.62
CA GLU A 153 -5.22 10.36 -16.40
C GLU A 153 -6.43 10.67 -15.51
N PHE A 154 -6.62 9.88 -14.45
CA PHE A 154 -7.62 10.16 -13.43
C PHE A 154 -7.42 11.52 -12.76
N GLY A 155 -6.19 11.87 -12.39
CA GLY A 155 -5.87 13.12 -11.72
C GLY A 155 -6.15 14.34 -12.59
N VAL A 156 -5.74 14.29 -13.87
CA VAL A 156 -6.03 15.33 -14.86
C VAL A 156 -7.54 15.50 -15.02
N GLN A 157 -8.31 14.42 -15.11
CA GLN A 157 -9.77 14.51 -15.25
C GLN A 157 -10.45 15.07 -13.99
N LYS A 158 -9.94 14.73 -12.79
CA LYS A 158 -10.57 15.07 -11.53
C LYS A 158 -10.26 16.49 -11.04
N TRP A 159 -9.03 16.96 -11.24
CA TRP A 159 -8.56 18.23 -10.70
C TRP A 159 -8.03 19.21 -11.75
N ASP A 160 -8.02 18.82 -13.03
CA ASP A 160 -7.65 19.66 -14.17
C ASP A 160 -6.32 20.40 -13.92
N SER A 161 -6.30 21.74 -14.06
CA SER A 161 -5.10 22.56 -13.86
C SER A 161 -4.56 22.55 -12.43
N GLY A 162 -5.31 22.03 -11.46
CA GLY A 162 -4.87 21.85 -10.08
C GLY A 162 -4.06 20.58 -9.86
N PHE A 163 -4.05 19.64 -10.82
CA PHE A 163 -3.29 18.40 -10.71
C PHE A 163 -1.83 18.61 -11.09
N ALA A 164 -0.92 18.25 -10.19
CA ALA A 164 0.51 18.34 -10.41
C ALA A 164 1.09 17.05 -11.00
N GLY A 165 0.66 15.89 -10.50
CA GLY A 165 1.17 14.60 -10.97
C GLY A 165 1.06 13.44 -9.99
N VAL A 166 1.75 12.35 -10.33
CA VAL A 166 1.80 11.10 -9.56
C VAL A 166 3.23 10.84 -9.07
N ARG A 167 3.40 10.59 -7.78
CA ARG A 167 4.65 10.11 -7.18
C ARG A 167 4.61 8.60 -7.12
N PHE A 168 5.44 7.94 -7.92
CA PHE A 168 5.66 6.50 -7.83
C PHE A 168 6.74 6.24 -6.77
N LEU A 169 6.38 5.58 -5.68
CA LEU A 169 7.17 5.51 -4.45
C LEU A 169 7.49 4.06 -4.03
N PRO A 170 8.57 3.46 -4.55
CA PRO A 170 9.07 2.18 -4.08
C PRO A 170 9.72 2.33 -2.71
N LEU A 171 9.03 1.87 -1.67
CA LEU A 171 9.46 2.07 -0.28
C LEU A 171 10.73 1.30 0.05
N ARG A 172 10.94 0.16 -0.61
CA ARG A 172 12.14 -0.69 -0.46
C ARG A 172 13.25 -0.40 -1.46
N ASN A 173 13.00 0.42 -2.48
CA ASN A 173 14.00 0.79 -3.48
C ASN A 173 13.87 2.28 -3.85
N PRO A 174 14.24 3.20 -2.95
CA PRO A 174 14.00 4.63 -3.14
C PRO A 174 14.71 5.23 -4.36
N GLY A 175 15.79 4.60 -4.85
CA GLY A 175 16.46 5.05 -6.07
C GLY A 175 15.57 5.00 -7.33
N GLU A 176 14.51 4.20 -7.28
CA GLU A 176 13.52 4.04 -8.36
C GLU A 176 12.30 4.94 -8.20
N ALA A 177 12.28 5.84 -7.21
CA ALA A 177 11.20 6.80 -7.09
C ALA A 177 11.14 7.72 -8.31
N ARG A 178 9.91 7.97 -8.80
CA ARG A 178 9.65 8.85 -9.95
C ARG A 178 8.50 9.80 -9.65
N PHE A 179 8.55 10.97 -10.28
CA PHE A 179 7.42 11.86 -10.42
C PHE A 179 6.95 11.82 -11.87
N ILE A 180 5.66 11.65 -12.08
CA ILE A 180 5.01 11.70 -13.40
C ILE A 180 4.13 12.93 -13.36
N SER A 181 4.52 14.00 -14.04
CA SER A 181 3.75 15.25 -14.06
C SER A 181 2.43 15.08 -14.81
N ALA A 182 1.55 16.07 -14.69
CA ALA A 182 0.23 16.07 -15.35
C ALA A 182 0.31 15.93 -16.89
N ASP A 183 1.35 16.50 -17.51
CA ASP A 183 1.64 16.39 -18.95
C ASP A 183 2.25 15.04 -19.36
N GLY A 184 2.64 14.20 -18.39
CA GLY A 184 3.17 12.87 -18.61
C GLY A 184 4.69 12.77 -18.59
N GLU A 185 5.40 13.88 -18.37
CA GLU A 185 6.86 13.85 -18.20
C GLU A 185 7.27 13.07 -16.94
N VAL A 186 8.38 12.34 -17.03
CA VAL A 186 8.83 11.43 -15.97
C VAL A 186 10.18 11.88 -15.42
N HIS A 187 10.19 12.31 -14.17
CA HIS A 187 11.38 12.79 -13.47
C HIS A 187 11.79 11.84 -12.36
N ARG A 188 13.10 11.74 -12.10
CA ARG A 188 13.59 11.04 -10.91
C ARG A 188 13.26 11.86 -9.68
N LEU A 189 12.67 11.23 -8.68
CA LEU A 189 12.37 11.85 -7.40
C LEU A 189 13.58 11.64 -6.48
N THR A 190 14.61 12.48 -6.63
CA THR A 190 15.89 12.31 -5.92
C THR A 190 15.84 12.77 -4.46
N ASP A 191 14.96 13.70 -4.13
CA ASP A 191 14.60 14.15 -2.79
C ASP A 191 13.14 14.63 -2.88
N SER A 192 12.37 14.61 -1.79
CA SER A 192 10.94 15.00 -1.74
C SER A 192 10.58 16.09 -2.77
N PRO A 193 9.49 16.00 -3.54
CA PRO A 193 9.13 17.05 -4.52
C PRO A 193 8.95 18.43 -3.87
N ALA A 194 8.67 18.50 -2.56
CA ALA A 194 8.71 19.74 -1.80
C ALA A 194 10.12 20.36 -1.71
N ALA A 195 11.18 19.55 -1.77
CA ALA A 195 12.57 19.99 -1.84
C ALA A 195 13.00 20.39 -3.26
N THR A 196 12.34 19.87 -4.30
CA THR A 196 12.68 20.19 -5.70
C THR A 196 12.24 21.61 -6.07
N LEU A 197 11.08 22.06 -5.59
CA LEU A 197 10.58 23.44 -5.84
C LEU A 197 11.33 24.54 -5.08
N ARG A 198 12.08 24.22 -4.01
CA ARG A 198 12.90 25.22 -3.31
C ARG A 198 14.15 25.64 -4.09
N LYS A 199 14.56 24.91 -5.12
CA LYS A 199 15.76 25.25 -5.90
C LYS A 199 15.52 26.20 -7.06
N ASP A 200 14.28 26.34 -7.53
CA ASP A 200 13.94 27.22 -8.65
C ASP A 200 13.34 28.57 -8.19
N ALA A 201 13.22 28.77 -6.87
CA ALA A 201 12.69 29.99 -6.25
C ALA A 201 13.75 30.80 -5.48
N ALA A 202 15.04 30.52 -5.71
CA ALA A 202 16.19 31.20 -5.07
C ALA A 202 17.11 31.86 -6.11
#